data_AF-A0A431U9J7-F1
#
_entry.id   AF-A0A431U9J7-F1
#
_cell.length_a   1.000
_cell.length_b   1.000
_cell.length_c   1.000
_cell.angle_alpha   90.00
_cell.angle_beta   90.00
_cell.angle_gamma   90.00
#
_symmetry.space_group_name_H-M   'P 1'
#
loop_
_entity.id
_entity.type
_entity.pdbx_description
1 polymer ?
#
loop_
_entity_poly.entity_id
_entity_poly.type
_entity_poly.pdbx_seq_one_letter_code
_entity_poly.pdbx_strand_id
1 'polypeptide(L)'
;MRTHRLTALAQARIRSSGFGLLEVLLALGVITVMAAAVWWVFGPTSVAAQVKETQVDFSQTATSIERSMGILGGYSGLTTAMVRADGLAPQRLLRNGTLTNTWGGSVAVTASTVKRGNDAFLLETRNVPKSACATLVAAMAADPSVWDAQVNGQSVFMNNTYDPATAAAACKAHGGDRMGFVYFSGLAAGSSVAAPPLALPPVPPRVRLLFTSDPAVLLNAFVWLDPALVNHQNSHEHSNTNTVHQTDATKE
;
A
#
# COMPACT_ATOMS: atom_id res chain seq x y z
N MET A 1 -23.66 65.25 60.64
CA MET A 1 -23.13 64.09 61.42
C MET A 1 -23.94 62.84 61.10
N ARG A 2 -23.39 61.91 60.33
CA ARG A 2 -23.56 60.43 60.42
C ARG A 2 -23.02 59.79 59.13
N THR A 3 -21.74 59.47 59.17
CA THR A 3 -21.11 58.39 58.41
C THR A 3 -21.82 57.06 58.73
N HIS A 4 -21.82 56.10 57.79
CA HIS A 4 -22.03 54.62 57.91
C HIS A 4 -22.68 54.13 56.59
N ARG A 5 -22.24 53.14 55.82
CA ARG A 5 -21.18 52.12 55.90
C ARG A 5 -20.92 51.66 54.45
N LEU A 6 -19.76 51.99 53.89
CA LEU A 6 -19.22 51.21 52.77
C LEU A 6 -18.59 49.97 53.38
N THR A 7 -19.31 48.85 53.47
CA THR A 7 -18.71 47.56 53.91
C THR A 7 -19.68 46.42 53.66
N ALA A 8 -19.70 45.91 52.43
CA ALA A 8 -19.94 44.50 52.14
C ALA A 8 -19.56 44.17 50.69
N LEU A 9 -18.43 44.72 50.20
CA LEU A 9 -17.62 43.92 49.28
C LEU A 9 -16.96 42.86 50.15
N ALA A 10 -17.75 41.87 50.58
CA ALA A 10 -17.22 40.62 51.06
C ALA A 10 -16.52 40.01 49.85
N GLN A 11 -15.26 40.42 49.67
CA GLN A 11 -14.24 39.61 49.03
C GLN A 11 -14.34 38.25 49.73
N ALA A 12 -15.11 37.35 49.11
CA ALA A 12 -14.92 35.92 49.27
C ALA A 12 -13.51 35.67 48.75
N ARG A 13 -12.54 35.91 49.63
CA ARG A 13 -11.15 35.57 49.44
C ARG A 13 -11.15 34.06 49.42
N ILE A 14 -11.29 33.50 48.22
CA ILE A 14 -11.04 32.09 47.97
C ILE A 14 -9.63 31.88 48.49
N ARG A 15 -9.54 31.18 49.62
CA ARG A 15 -8.28 30.77 50.21
C ARG A 15 -7.72 29.73 49.26
N SER A 16 -6.96 30.19 48.26
CA SER A 16 -6.24 29.32 47.34
C SER A 16 -5.12 28.64 48.14
N SER A 17 -5.42 27.47 48.69
CA SER A 17 -4.40 26.52 49.12
C SER A 17 -3.52 26.21 47.91
N GLY A 18 -2.22 26.52 48.01
CA GLY A 18 -1.21 26.42 46.94
C GLY A 18 -0.96 25.02 46.39
N PHE A 19 -1.82 24.05 46.69
CA PHE A 19 -1.83 22.70 46.14
C PHE A 19 -2.77 22.52 44.95
N GLY A 20 -3.59 23.53 44.61
CA GLY A 20 -4.54 23.41 43.50
C GLY A 20 -3.89 23.20 42.12
N LEU A 21 -2.68 23.72 41.89
CA LEU A 21 -2.06 23.68 40.56
C LEU A 21 -1.50 22.28 40.23
N LEU A 22 -0.87 21.63 41.22
CA LEU A 22 -0.38 20.26 41.06
C LEU A 22 -1.53 19.26 40.95
N GLU A 23 -2.59 19.45 41.75
CA GLU A 23 -3.78 18.59 41.71
C GLU A 23 -4.51 18.71 40.36
N VAL A 24 -4.63 19.92 39.81
CA VAL A 24 -5.21 20.14 38.48
C VAL A 24 -4.34 19.55 37.37
N LEU A 25 -3.01 19.70 37.43
CA LEU A 25 -2.12 19.09 36.45
C LEU A 25 -2.17 17.56 36.49
N LEU A 26 -2.28 16.97 37.69
CA LEU A 26 -2.39 15.53 37.87
C LEU A 26 -3.74 15.03 37.34
N ALA A 27 -4.84 15.71 37.65
CA ALA A 27 -6.15 15.38 37.09
C ALA A 27 -6.17 15.47 35.56
N LEU A 28 -5.56 16.51 34.99
CA LEU A 28 -5.49 16.70 33.53
C LEU A 28 -4.59 15.67 32.84
N GLY A 29 -3.51 15.24 33.50
CA GLY A 29 -2.68 14.12 33.06
C GLY A 29 -3.45 12.80 33.02
N VAL A 30 -4.26 12.51 34.05
CA VAL A 30 -5.10 11.30 34.05
C VAL A 30 -6.16 11.37 32.95
N ILE A 31 -6.81 12.51 32.78
CA ILE A 31 -7.84 12.71 31.74
C ILE A 31 -7.25 12.54 30.34
N THR A 32 -6.05 13.06 30.07
CA THR A 32 -5.42 12.94 28.75
C THR A 32 -5.03 11.50 28.42
N VAL A 33 -4.50 10.73 29.38
CA VAL A 33 -4.21 9.30 29.18
C VAL A 33 -5.50 8.51 28.91
N MET A 34 -6.57 8.79 29.65
CA MET A 34 -7.88 8.15 29.44
C MET A 34 -8.46 8.50 28.06
N ALA A 35 -8.41 9.78 27.66
CA ALA A 35 -8.86 10.21 26.34
C ALA A 35 -8.04 9.57 25.21
N ALA A 36 -6.72 9.42 25.39
CA ALA A 36 -5.86 8.73 24.42
C ALA A 36 -6.20 7.24 24.30
N ALA A 37 -6.48 6.56 25.42
CA ALA A 37 -6.91 5.16 25.40
C ALA A 37 -8.25 4.99 24.67
N VAL A 38 -9.22 5.87 24.93
CA VAL A 38 -10.50 5.89 24.22
C VAL A 38 -10.30 6.19 22.74
N TRP A 39 -9.48 7.18 22.39
CA TRP A 39 -9.14 7.48 21.00
C TRP A 39 -8.40 6.34 20.30
N TRP A 40 -7.60 5.55 21.03
CA TRP A 40 -6.90 4.41 20.45
C TRP A 40 -7.87 3.26 20.12
N VAL A 41 -8.91 3.08 20.95
CA VAL A 41 -9.95 2.05 20.74
C VAL A 41 -11.01 2.50 19.73
N PHE A 42 -11.39 3.79 19.73
CA PHE A 42 -12.52 4.34 18.95
C PHE A 42 -12.10 5.36 17.89
N GLY A 43 -10.80 5.56 17.68
CA GLY A 43 -10.30 6.54 16.74
C GLY A 43 -10.84 6.28 15.33
N PRO A 44 -11.27 7.32 14.61
CA PRO A 44 -11.84 7.13 13.28
C PRO A 44 -10.74 6.64 12.33
N THR A 45 -10.74 5.34 12.02
CA THR A 45 -10.00 4.83 10.87
C THR A 45 -10.73 5.32 9.63
N SER A 46 -10.09 6.17 8.83
CA SER A 46 -10.73 6.68 7.62
C SER A 46 -11.08 5.51 6.70
N VAL A 47 -12.25 5.56 6.07
CA VAL A 47 -12.66 4.55 5.07
C VAL A 47 -11.57 4.37 4.01
N ALA A 48 -10.93 5.46 3.60
CA ALA A 48 -9.81 5.44 2.67
C ALA A 48 -8.60 4.65 3.19
N ALA A 49 -8.24 4.79 4.48
CA ALA A 49 -7.13 4.02 5.07
C ALA A 49 -7.47 2.53 5.13
N GLN A 50 -8.68 2.18 5.56
CA GLN A 50 -9.17 0.79 5.62
C GLN A 50 -9.21 0.13 4.23
N VAL A 51 -9.67 0.88 3.22
CA VAL A 51 -9.65 0.44 1.82
C VAL A 51 -8.23 0.23 1.33
N LYS A 52 -7.33 1.18 1.61
CA LYS A 52 -5.94 1.09 1.18
C LYS A 52 -5.22 -0.09 1.81
N GLU A 53 -5.43 -0.30 3.11
CA GLU A 53 -4.91 -1.45 3.84
C GLU A 53 -5.39 -2.77 3.20
N THR A 54 -6.70 -2.91 2.98
CA THR A 54 -7.28 -4.10 2.34
C THR A 54 -6.72 -4.32 0.94
N GLN A 55 -6.59 -3.26 0.14
CA GLN A 55 -5.99 -3.31 -1.19
C GLN A 55 -4.55 -3.86 -1.14
N VAL A 56 -3.73 -3.34 -0.23
CA VAL A 56 -2.33 -3.77 -0.08
C VAL A 56 -2.25 -5.22 0.40
N ASP A 57 -3.07 -5.60 1.38
CA ASP A 57 -3.05 -6.97 1.89
C ASP A 57 -3.51 -7.98 0.81
N PHE A 58 -4.47 -7.60 -0.04
CA PHE A 58 -4.95 -8.45 -1.14
C PHE A 58 -3.92 -8.54 -2.27
N SER A 59 -3.30 -7.43 -2.68
CA SER A 59 -2.26 -7.47 -3.72
C SER A 59 -1.01 -8.23 -3.28
N GLN A 60 -0.64 -8.14 -1.99
CA GLN A 60 0.43 -8.96 -1.42
C GLN A 60 0.08 -10.44 -1.43
N THR A 61 -1.15 -10.79 -1.01
CA THR A 61 -1.63 -12.18 -1.04
C THR A 61 -1.64 -12.73 -2.46
N ALA A 62 -2.18 -11.95 -3.41
CA ALA A 62 -2.21 -12.30 -4.82
C ALA A 62 -0.80 -12.55 -5.37
N THR A 63 0.14 -11.62 -5.12
CA THR A 63 1.54 -11.77 -5.54
C THR A 63 2.20 -13.03 -4.98
N SER A 64 1.94 -13.36 -3.70
CA SER A 64 2.47 -14.58 -3.08
C SER A 64 1.87 -15.86 -3.69
N ILE A 65 0.57 -15.85 -4.00
CA ILE A 65 -0.11 -16.96 -4.70
C ILE A 65 0.45 -17.12 -6.12
N GLU A 66 0.60 -16.03 -6.86
CA GLU A 66 1.15 -16.04 -8.22
C GLU A 66 2.58 -16.61 -8.26
N ARG A 67 3.43 -16.22 -7.29
CA ARG A 67 4.81 -16.72 -7.21
C ARG A 67 4.89 -18.20 -6.81
N SER A 68 3.97 -18.69 -5.99
CA SER A 68 3.96 -20.07 -5.53
C SER A 68 3.34 -21.03 -6.54
N MET A 69 2.24 -20.65 -7.19
CA MET A 69 1.47 -21.54 -8.07
C MET A 69 1.41 -21.09 -9.54
N GLY A 70 1.53 -19.79 -9.82
CA GLY A 70 1.46 -19.26 -11.18
C GLY A 70 2.58 -19.81 -12.09
N ILE A 71 3.76 -20.09 -11.53
CA ILE A 71 4.90 -20.71 -12.23
C ILE A 71 4.61 -22.18 -12.58
N LEU A 72 3.77 -22.85 -11.80
CA LEU A 72 3.41 -24.26 -12.00
C LEU A 72 2.36 -24.47 -13.10
N GLY A 73 1.92 -23.40 -13.75
CA GLY A 73 0.99 -23.45 -14.89
C GLY A 73 -0.50 -23.45 -14.50
N GLY A 74 -0.85 -23.08 -13.27
CA GLY A 74 -2.25 -22.97 -12.83
C GLY A 74 -2.45 -22.96 -11.32
N TYR A 75 -3.66 -22.60 -10.92
CA TYR A 75 -4.11 -22.53 -9.52
C TYR A 75 -4.95 -23.75 -9.12
N SER A 76 -4.75 -24.89 -9.78
CA SER A 76 -5.49 -26.12 -9.47
C SER A 76 -5.23 -26.54 -8.02
N GLY A 77 -6.30 -26.78 -7.25
CA GLY A 77 -6.20 -27.12 -5.83
C GLY A 77 -5.97 -25.92 -4.89
N LEU A 78 -5.93 -24.68 -5.42
CA LEU A 78 -5.86 -23.47 -4.59
C LEU A 78 -7.11 -23.37 -3.70
N THR A 79 -6.86 -23.36 -2.40
CA THR A 79 -7.90 -23.19 -1.38
C THR A 79 -7.45 -22.19 -0.33
N THR A 80 -8.42 -21.63 0.39
CA THR A 80 -8.16 -20.71 1.51
C THR A 80 -7.34 -21.38 2.62
N ALA A 81 -7.52 -22.70 2.83
CA ALA A 81 -6.76 -23.46 3.81
C ALA A 81 -5.28 -23.56 3.44
N MET A 82 -4.98 -23.78 2.15
CA MET A 82 -3.61 -23.79 1.61
C MET A 82 -2.94 -22.41 1.75
N VAL A 83 -3.64 -21.34 1.35
CA VAL A 83 -3.13 -19.95 1.47
C VAL A 83 -2.72 -19.63 2.92
N ARG A 84 -3.49 -20.13 3.90
CA ARG A 84 -3.16 -20.00 5.32
C ARG A 84 -2.01 -20.90 5.75
N ALA A 85 -2.04 -22.19 5.38
CA ALA A 85 -1.04 -23.17 5.80
C ALA A 85 0.36 -22.82 5.30
N ASP A 86 0.45 -22.33 4.06
CA ASP A 86 1.71 -21.98 3.39
C ASP A 86 2.14 -20.53 3.66
N GLY A 87 1.38 -19.78 4.47
CA GLY A 87 1.72 -18.41 4.86
C GLY A 87 1.70 -17.41 3.69
N LEU A 88 0.88 -17.65 2.66
CA LEU A 88 0.82 -16.81 1.46
C LEU A 88 0.07 -15.48 1.69
N ALA A 89 -0.75 -15.41 2.74
CA ALA A 89 -1.42 -14.18 3.17
C ALA A 89 -0.63 -13.46 4.27
N PRO A 90 -0.64 -12.12 4.31
CA PRO A 90 -0.01 -11.36 5.37
C PRO A 90 -0.68 -11.64 6.73
N GLN A 91 0.10 -11.56 7.80
CA GLN A 91 -0.36 -11.80 9.18
C GLN A 91 -1.55 -10.90 9.58
N ARG A 92 -1.68 -9.72 8.96
CA ARG A 92 -2.81 -8.80 9.20
C ARG A 92 -4.17 -9.36 8.79
N LEU A 93 -4.21 -10.22 7.77
CA LEU A 93 -5.44 -10.91 7.39
C LEU A 93 -5.74 -12.08 8.33
N LEU A 94 -4.76 -12.61 9.05
CA LEU A 94 -4.94 -13.77 9.92
C LEU A 94 -5.47 -13.33 11.30
N ARG A 95 -6.73 -13.65 11.59
CA ARG A 95 -7.32 -13.51 12.93
C ARG A 95 -7.95 -14.84 13.35
N ASN A 96 -7.57 -15.32 14.53
CA ASN A 96 -8.06 -16.58 15.11
C ASN A 96 -7.95 -17.78 14.13
N GLY A 97 -6.88 -17.83 13.34
CA GLY A 97 -6.67 -18.88 12.35
C GLY A 97 -7.58 -18.79 11.10
N THR A 98 -8.27 -17.67 10.89
CA THR A 98 -9.09 -17.42 9.69
C THR A 98 -8.61 -16.18 8.96
N LEU A 99 -8.81 -16.13 7.64
CA LEU A 99 -8.53 -14.93 6.87
C LEU A 99 -9.71 -13.97 6.99
N THR A 100 -9.43 -12.75 7.44
CA THR A 100 -10.39 -11.70 7.74
C THR A 100 -9.88 -10.36 7.22
N ASN A 101 -10.76 -9.54 6.67
CA ASN A 101 -10.42 -8.19 6.23
C ASN A 101 -10.36 -7.21 7.42
N THR A 102 -10.11 -5.93 7.14
CA THR A 102 -10.05 -4.87 8.18
C THR A 102 -11.39 -4.65 8.91
N TRP A 103 -12.51 -4.99 8.27
CA TRP A 103 -13.87 -4.91 8.82
C TRP A 103 -14.30 -6.17 9.60
N GLY A 104 -13.43 -7.16 9.73
CA GLY A 104 -13.73 -8.43 10.39
C GLY A 104 -14.58 -9.40 9.56
N GLY A 105 -14.80 -9.11 8.28
CA GLY A 105 -15.44 -10.03 7.34
C GLY A 105 -14.48 -11.10 6.84
N SER A 106 -15.00 -12.28 6.52
CA SER A 106 -14.20 -13.40 6.03
C SER A 106 -13.59 -13.10 4.66
N VAL A 107 -12.38 -13.60 4.43
CA VAL A 107 -11.72 -13.63 3.14
C VAL A 107 -11.52 -15.08 2.70
N ALA A 108 -11.90 -15.38 1.46
CA ALA A 108 -11.75 -16.68 0.85
C ALA A 108 -10.99 -16.55 -0.46
N VAL A 109 -10.21 -17.58 -0.78
CA VAL A 109 -9.46 -17.71 -2.02
C VAL A 109 -9.80 -19.05 -2.65
N THR A 110 -10.13 -19.04 -3.93
CA THR A 110 -10.46 -20.22 -4.72
C THR A 110 -9.91 -20.09 -6.14
N ALA A 111 -9.56 -21.22 -6.76
CA ALA A 111 -9.25 -21.26 -8.19
C ALA A 111 -10.45 -20.76 -9.03
N SER A 112 -10.14 -20.09 -10.15
CA SER A 112 -11.12 -19.56 -11.10
C SER A 112 -10.60 -19.74 -12.53
N THR A 113 -11.45 -19.46 -13.51
CA THR A 113 -11.16 -19.64 -14.94
C THR A 113 -11.47 -18.36 -15.70
N VAL A 114 -10.50 -17.85 -16.45
CA VAL A 114 -10.67 -16.73 -17.39
C VAL A 114 -10.50 -17.22 -18.83
N LYS A 115 -9.36 -17.82 -19.18
CA LYS A 115 -9.10 -18.35 -20.54
C LYS A 115 -9.02 -19.87 -20.57
N ARG A 116 -8.38 -20.48 -19.57
CA ARG A 116 -8.14 -21.92 -19.41
C ARG A 116 -8.48 -22.35 -17.99
N GLY A 117 -8.93 -23.60 -17.81
CA GLY A 117 -9.32 -24.11 -16.49
C GLY A 117 -8.26 -23.84 -15.41
N ASN A 118 -8.67 -23.18 -14.31
CA ASN A 118 -7.82 -22.81 -13.17
C ASN A 118 -6.63 -21.89 -13.52
N ASP A 119 -6.73 -21.07 -14.56
CA ASP A 119 -5.69 -20.11 -14.95
C ASP A 119 -5.78 -18.76 -14.21
N ALA A 120 -6.80 -18.60 -13.37
CA ALA A 120 -7.04 -17.44 -12.53
C ALA A 120 -7.40 -17.88 -11.11
N PHE A 121 -7.52 -16.93 -10.20
CA PHE A 121 -8.10 -17.17 -8.89
C PHE A 121 -9.01 -16.02 -8.48
N LEU A 122 -10.02 -16.34 -7.69
CA LEU A 122 -10.95 -15.41 -7.10
C LEU A 122 -10.58 -15.22 -5.63
N LEU A 123 -10.34 -13.96 -5.25
CA LEU A 123 -10.26 -13.54 -3.86
C LEU A 123 -11.57 -12.88 -3.49
N GLU A 124 -12.34 -13.54 -2.62
CA GLU A 124 -13.64 -13.08 -2.15
C GLU A 124 -13.55 -12.53 -0.73
N THR A 125 -14.22 -11.42 -0.46
CA THR A 125 -14.35 -10.82 0.86
C THR A 125 -15.80 -10.52 1.20
N ARG A 126 -16.11 -10.51 2.50
CA ARG A 126 -17.46 -10.33 3.05
C ARG A 126 -17.50 -9.13 4.01
N ASN A 127 -18.71 -8.70 4.38
CA ASN A 127 -18.96 -7.67 5.39
C ASN A 127 -18.17 -6.36 5.19
N VAL A 128 -17.99 -5.94 3.94
CA VAL A 128 -17.42 -4.62 3.64
C VAL A 128 -18.54 -3.58 3.79
N PRO A 129 -18.37 -2.51 4.59
CA PRO A 129 -19.39 -1.49 4.76
C PRO A 129 -19.79 -0.85 3.43
N LYS A 130 -21.08 -0.49 3.31
CA LYS A 130 -21.62 0.14 2.10
C LYS A 130 -20.87 1.42 1.71
N SER A 131 -20.37 2.18 2.69
CA SER A 131 -19.55 3.38 2.48
C SER A 131 -18.18 3.08 1.88
N ALA A 132 -17.64 1.87 2.07
CA ALA A 132 -16.34 1.44 1.58
C ALA A 132 -16.42 0.66 0.26
N CYS A 133 -17.58 0.06 -0.06
CA CYS A 133 -17.75 -0.82 -1.23
C CYS A 133 -17.24 -0.20 -2.53
N ALA A 134 -17.78 0.95 -2.94
CA ALA A 134 -17.44 1.56 -4.22
C ALA A 134 -15.96 2.00 -4.27
N THR A 135 -15.44 2.53 -3.16
CA THR A 135 -14.04 2.95 -3.04
C THR A 135 -13.09 1.75 -3.09
N LEU A 136 -13.45 0.62 -2.47
CA LEU A 136 -12.67 -0.61 -2.53
C LEU A 136 -12.65 -1.19 -3.94
N VAL A 137 -13.80 -1.30 -4.61
CA VAL A 137 -13.85 -1.77 -6.01
C VAL A 137 -12.98 -0.90 -6.90
N ALA A 138 -13.10 0.42 -6.81
CA ALA A 138 -12.31 1.35 -7.60
C ALA A 138 -10.80 1.22 -7.32
N ALA A 139 -10.41 1.07 -6.05
CA ALA A 139 -9.02 0.89 -5.67
C ALA A 139 -8.45 -0.43 -6.21
N MET A 140 -9.23 -1.52 -6.15
CA MET A 140 -8.83 -2.82 -6.68
C MET A 140 -8.79 -2.83 -8.21
N ALA A 141 -9.72 -2.17 -8.87
CA ALA A 141 -9.73 -2.03 -10.33
C ALA A 141 -8.54 -1.21 -10.87
N ALA A 142 -7.89 -0.40 -10.03
CA ALA A 142 -6.65 0.29 -10.38
C ALA A 142 -5.40 -0.62 -10.30
N ASP A 143 -5.52 -1.82 -9.72
CA ASP A 143 -4.45 -2.81 -9.70
C ASP A 143 -4.40 -3.56 -11.05
N PRO A 144 -3.28 -3.54 -11.78
CA PRO A 144 -3.18 -4.17 -13.10
C PRO A 144 -3.28 -5.71 -13.07
N SER A 145 -3.13 -6.34 -11.90
CA SER A 145 -3.28 -7.80 -11.74
C SER A 145 -4.74 -8.24 -11.62
N VAL A 146 -5.66 -7.30 -11.38
CA VAL A 146 -7.10 -7.56 -11.26
C VAL A 146 -7.73 -7.53 -12.65
N TRP A 147 -8.26 -8.68 -13.04
CA TRP A 147 -8.97 -8.86 -14.32
C TRP A 147 -10.44 -8.47 -14.25
N ASP A 148 -11.08 -8.77 -13.12
CA ASP A 148 -12.48 -8.46 -12.88
C ASP A 148 -12.72 -8.20 -11.38
N ALA A 149 -13.65 -7.31 -11.08
CA ALA A 149 -14.15 -7.09 -9.74
C ALA A 149 -15.67 -7.31 -9.73
N GLN A 150 -16.14 -7.98 -8.70
CA GLN A 150 -17.50 -8.46 -8.60
C GLN A 150 -18.13 -7.97 -7.31
N VAL A 151 -19.37 -7.52 -7.38
CA VAL A 151 -20.20 -7.21 -6.21
C VAL A 151 -21.39 -8.16 -6.24
N ASN A 152 -21.52 -8.98 -5.20
CA ASN A 152 -22.50 -10.06 -5.11
C ASN A 152 -22.47 -11.05 -6.30
N GLY A 153 -21.28 -11.28 -6.86
CA GLY A 153 -21.08 -12.12 -8.06
C GLY A 153 -21.40 -11.45 -9.38
N GLN A 154 -21.86 -10.19 -9.38
CA GLN A 154 -22.03 -9.39 -10.60
C GLN A 154 -20.72 -8.67 -10.92
N SER A 155 -20.17 -8.90 -12.11
CA SER A 155 -19.01 -8.16 -12.61
C SER A 155 -19.35 -6.68 -12.76
N VAL A 156 -18.41 -5.83 -12.34
CA VAL A 156 -18.46 -4.37 -12.51
C VAL A 156 -17.55 -3.89 -13.63
N PHE A 157 -17.02 -4.83 -14.43
CA PHE A 157 -16.27 -4.56 -15.63
C PHE A 157 -17.20 -4.72 -16.84
N MET A 158 -17.17 -3.75 -17.75
CA MET A 158 -17.84 -3.84 -19.05
C MET A 158 -16.79 -3.91 -20.14
N ASN A 159 -16.87 -4.92 -21.00
CA ASN A 159 -15.89 -5.11 -22.09
C ASN A 159 -14.43 -5.04 -21.58
N ASN A 160 -14.15 -5.74 -20.46
CA ASN A 160 -12.82 -5.77 -19.84
C ASN A 160 -12.30 -4.42 -19.31
N THR A 161 -13.18 -3.42 -19.19
CA THR A 161 -12.86 -2.09 -18.67
C THR A 161 -13.69 -1.84 -17.42
N TYR A 162 -13.07 -1.29 -16.38
CA TYR A 162 -13.78 -0.91 -15.15
C TYR A 162 -14.87 0.13 -15.44
N ASP A 163 -16.12 -0.18 -15.06
CA ASP A 163 -17.24 0.76 -15.16
C ASP A 163 -17.68 1.25 -13.77
N PRO A 164 -17.38 2.51 -13.40
CA PRO A 164 -17.78 3.05 -12.10
C PRO A 164 -19.29 3.16 -11.93
N ALA A 165 -20.08 3.27 -13.01
CA ALA A 165 -21.53 3.36 -12.92
C ALA A 165 -22.15 2.02 -12.48
N THR A 166 -21.73 0.91 -13.08
CA THR A 166 -22.12 -0.45 -12.66
C THR A 166 -21.66 -0.75 -11.24
N ALA A 167 -20.43 -0.39 -10.88
CA ALA A 167 -19.93 -0.55 -9.52
C ALA A 167 -20.78 0.21 -8.48
N ALA A 168 -21.12 1.48 -8.77
CA ALA A 168 -21.97 2.29 -7.90
C ALA A 168 -23.37 1.70 -7.74
N ALA A 169 -23.97 1.21 -8.83
CA ALA A 169 -25.28 0.56 -8.81
C ALA A 169 -25.27 -0.74 -7.97
N ALA A 170 -24.28 -1.60 -8.20
CA ALA A 170 -24.15 -2.86 -7.48
C ALA A 170 -23.87 -2.63 -5.98
N CYS A 171 -22.97 -1.73 -5.62
CA CYS A 171 -22.72 -1.35 -4.22
C CYS A 171 -23.94 -0.67 -3.57
N LYS A 172 -24.76 0.07 -4.33
CA LYS A 172 -26.01 0.64 -3.80
C LYS A 172 -27.04 -0.44 -3.50
N ALA A 173 -27.14 -1.46 -4.35
CA ALA A 173 -28.10 -2.56 -4.20
C ALA A 173 -27.70 -3.56 -3.11
N HIS A 174 -26.41 -3.95 -3.07
CA HIS A 174 -25.94 -5.08 -2.27
C HIS A 174 -24.95 -4.68 -1.16
N GLY A 175 -24.52 -3.43 -1.10
CA GLY A 175 -23.41 -3.05 -0.22
C GLY A 175 -22.15 -3.84 -0.56
N GLY A 176 -21.34 -4.12 0.47
CA GLY A 176 -20.15 -4.96 0.36
C GLY A 176 -20.33 -6.32 1.02
N ASP A 177 -21.55 -6.86 1.02
CA ASP A 177 -21.89 -8.16 1.64
C ASP A 177 -21.06 -9.31 1.06
N ARG A 178 -20.80 -9.24 -0.25
CA ARG A 178 -19.95 -10.16 -1.01
C ARG A 178 -19.22 -9.40 -2.09
N MET A 179 -17.91 -9.38 -2.05
CA MET A 179 -17.09 -8.74 -3.08
C MET A 179 -16.04 -9.73 -3.55
N GLY A 180 -15.87 -9.88 -4.85
CA GLY A 180 -14.92 -10.79 -5.48
C GLY A 180 -13.92 -10.03 -6.33
N PHE A 181 -12.66 -10.42 -6.30
CA PHE A 181 -11.61 -9.88 -7.15
C PHE A 181 -10.93 -11.02 -7.87
N VAL A 182 -11.05 -11.05 -9.19
CA VAL A 182 -10.45 -12.07 -10.05
C VAL A 182 -9.07 -11.59 -10.46
N TYR A 183 -8.05 -12.39 -10.14
CA TYR A 183 -6.67 -12.14 -10.51
C TYR A 183 -6.27 -13.04 -11.68
N PHE A 184 -5.68 -12.44 -12.71
CA PHE A 184 -5.20 -13.16 -13.88
C PHE A 184 -3.96 -12.48 -14.46
N SER A 185 -2.81 -13.16 -14.34
CA SER A 185 -1.51 -12.67 -14.82
C SER A 185 -1.07 -13.27 -16.16
N GLY A 186 -1.79 -14.27 -16.69
CA GLY A 186 -1.39 -15.00 -17.90
C GLY A 186 -0.17 -15.91 -17.75
N LEU A 187 0.55 -15.84 -16.62
CA LEU A 187 1.68 -16.72 -16.26
C LEU A 187 1.25 -18.18 -16.27
N ALA A 188 0.13 -18.49 -15.60
CA ALA A 188 -0.47 -19.81 -15.59
C ALA A 188 -0.93 -20.29 -16.98
N ALA A 189 -1.26 -19.36 -17.88
CA ALA A 189 -1.69 -19.67 -19.25
C ALA A 189 -0.51 -20.00 -20.20
N GLY A 190 0.73 -20.04 -19.71
CA GLY A 190 1.92 -20.33 -20.53
C GLY A 190 2.34 -19.19 -21.45
N SER A 191 1.92 -17.96 -21.14
CA SER A 191 2.39 -16.77 -21.84
C SER A 191 3.78 -16.39 -21.32
N SER A 192 4.83 -16.92 -21.94
CA SER A 192 6.22 -16.58 -21.65
C SER A 192 6.44 -15.09 -21.89
N VAL A 193 6.51 -14.28 -20.83
CA VAL A 193 7.10 -12.95 -20.94
C VAL A 193 8.60 -13.15 -21.01
N ALA A 194 9.19 -12.94 -22.20
CA ALA A 194 10.64 -12.92 -22.35
C ALA A 194 11.19 -11.80 -21.46
N ALA A 195 11.80 -12.15 -20.34
CA ALA A 195 12.65 -11.22 -19.63
C ALA A 195 13.76 -10.80 -20.62
N PRO A 196 14.06 -9.49 -20.78
CA PRO A 196 15.25 -9.07 -21.50
C PRO A 196 16.45 -9.85 -20.95
N PRO A 197 17.40 -10.30 -21.79
CA PRO A 197 18.59 -10.95 -21.29
C PRO A 197 19.24 -10.02 -20.25
N LEU A 198 19.63 -10.58 -19.10
CA LEU A 198 20.42 -9.87 -18.10
C LEU A 198 21.64 -9.27 -18.81
N ALA A 199 21.59 -7.96 -19.09
CA ALA A 199 22.74 -7.22 -19.58
C ALA A 199 23.72 -7.10 -18.41
N LEU A 200 24.67 -8.03 -18.35
CA LEU A 200 25.76 -7.95 -17.38
C LEU A 200 26.51 -6.63 -17.63
N PRO A 201 26.78 -5.83 -16.58
CA PRO A 201 27.64 -4.67 -16.73
C PRO A 201 29.00 -5.12 -17.26
N PRO A 202 29.67 -4.31 -18.11
CA PRO A 202 30.97 -4.66 -18.65
C PRO A 202 31.96 -4.93 -17.51
N VAL A 203 32.72 -6.02 -17.64
CA VAL A 203 33.75 -6.40 -16.67
C VAL A 203 34.71 -5.22 -16.51
N PRO A 204 34.92 -4.70 -15.28
CA PRO A 204 35.89 -3.63 -15.08
C PRO A 204 37.29 -4.11 -15.51
N PRO A 205 38.11 -3.25 -16.15
CA PRO A 205 39.45 -3.64 -16.57
C PRO A 205 40.26 -4.12 -15.37
N ARG A 206 41.01 -5.22 -15.55
CA ARG A 206 41.92 -5.72 -14.52
C ARG A 206 42.94 -4.64 -14.19
N VAL A 207 42.92 -4.13 -12.96
CA VAL A 207 43.99 -3.28 -12.44
C VAL A 207 45.24 -4.16 -12.31
N ARG A 208 46.19 -4.03 -13.24
CA ARG A 208 47.55 -4.52 -13.02
C ARG A 208 48.17 -3.61 -11.97
N LEU A 209 48.31 -4.10 -10.75
CA LEU A 209 49.16 -3.46 -9.75
C LEU A 209 50.60 -3.52 -10.25
N LEU A 210 51.05 -2.45 -10.88
CA LEU A 210 52.47 -2.22 -11.14
C LEU A 210 53.08 -1.79 -9.81
N PHE A 211 53.61 -2.74 -9.06
CA PHE A 211 54.58 -2.43 -8.03
C PHE A 211 55.85 -1.93 -8.73
N THR A 212 55.94 -0.62 -8.90
CA THR A 212 57.18 0.06 -9.26
C THR A 212 57.92 0.41 -7.98
N SER A 213 59.16 -0.04 -7.87
CA SER A 213 60.05 0.26 -6.73
C SER A 213 60.86 1.55 -6.97
N ASP A 214 60.32 2.49 -7.74
CA ASP A 214 60.99 3.74 -8.07
C ASP A 214 60.61 4.84 -7.07
N PRO A 215 61.55 5.34 -6.25
CA PRO A 215 61.26 6.30 -5.17
C PRO A 215 60.81 7.68 -5.67
N ALA A 216 60.88 7.97 -6.98
CA ALA A 216 60.47 9.27 -7.54
C ALA A 216 58.95 9.46 -7.73
N VAL A 217 58.13 8.39 -7.67
CA VAL A 217 56.68 8.47 -8.02
C VAL A 217 55.78 8.62 -6.78
N LEU A 218 56.30 8.49 -5.56
CA LEU A 218 55.51 8.53 -4.32
C LEU A 218 54.95 9.91 -3.94
N LEU A 219 55.39 11.00 -4.57
CA LEU A 219 54.93 12.36 -4.25
C LEU A 219 53.55 12.73 -4.85
N ASN A 220 53.02 11.97 -5.81
CA ASN A 220 51.72 12.29 -6.43
C ASN A 220 50.53 11.46 -5.91
N ALA A 221 50.75 10.53 -4.97
CA ALA A 221 49.68 9.68 -4.44
C ALA A 221 48.92 10.29 -3.23
N PHE A 222 49.34 11.45 -2.72
CA PHE A 222 48.80 12.02 -1.47
C PHE A 222 47.68 13.07 -1.67
N VAL A 223 47.25 13.36 -2.90
CA VAL A 223 46.29 14.45 -3.19
C VAL A 223 44.82 13.99 -3.31
N TRP A 224 44.52 12.69 -3.23
CA TRP A 224 43.15 12.16 -3.37
C TRP A 224 42.44 11.77 -2.06
N LEU A 225 42.95 12.21 -0.90
CA LEU A 225 42.39 11.90 0.41
C LEU A 225 41.69 13.10 1.08
N ASP A 226 41.08 13.99 0.30
CA ASP A 226 40.20 15.03 0.85
C ASP A 226 38.73 14.79 0.45
N PRO A 227 37.85 14.38 1.37
CA PRO A 227 36.44 14.07 1.08
C PRO A 227 35.52 15.30 1.01
N ALA A 228 36.05 16.53 0.97
CA ALA A 228 35.26 17.75 1.13
C ALA A 228 34.77 18.46 -0.16
N LEU A 229 34.86 17.86 -1.35
CA LEU A 229 34.45 18.53 -2.62
C LEU A 229 33.40 17.80 -3.47
N VAL A 230 32.73 16.76 -2.95
CA VAL A 230 31.60 16.09 -3.64
C VAL A 230 30.27 16.77 -3.31
N ASN A 231 30.15 18.07 -3.54
CA ASN A 231 28.82 18.69 -3.52
C ASN A 231 28.76 20.01 -4.30
N HIS A 232 28.97 19.99 -5.63
CA HIS A 232 28.52 21.09 -6.51
C HIS A 232 28.60 20.74 -8.01
N GLN A 233 27.94 19.67 -8.48
CA GLN A 233 27.95 19.38 -9.93
C GLN A 233 26.78 18.51 -10.42
N ASN A 234 25.56 18.83 -10.01
CA ASN A 234 24.36 18.22 -10.61
C ASN A 234 23.19 19.20 -10.79
N SER A 235 23.51 20.40 -11.26
CA SER A 235 22.52 21.36 -11.79
C SER A 235 23.05 21.89 -13.12
N HIS A 236 22.21 21.87 -14.16
CA HIS A 236 22.49 22.14 -15.58
C HIS A 236 23.18 20.94 -16.27
N GLU A 237 22.70 20.33 -17.35
CA GLU A 237 21.93 20.83 -18.48
C GLU A 237 21.63 19.65 -19.44
N HIS A 238 20.41 19.54 -19.97
CA HIS A 238 20.06 19.27 -21.38
C HIS A 238 18.67 18.65 -21.54
N SER A 239 17.72 19.55 -21.75
CA SER A 239 16.50 19.33 -22.54
C SER A 239 16.91 18.88 -23.95
N ASN A 240 16.36 17.78 -24.46
CA ASN A 240 16.41 17.51 -25.89
C ASN A 240 15.06 17.00 -26.41
N THR A 241 14.35 17.93 -27.03
CA THR A 241 13.22 17.76 -27.93
C THR A 241 13.66 16.99 -29.17
N ASN A 242 12.97 15.90 -29.50
CA ASN A 242 13.03 15.31 -30.85
C ASN A 242 11.62 15.25 -31.44
N THR A 243 11.31 16.26 -32.23
CA THR A 243 10.19 16.33 -33.17
C THR A 243 10.67 15.68 -34.47
N VAL A 244 10.13 14.51 -34.82
CA VAL A 244 10.41 13.84 -36.10
C VAL A 244 9.52 14.46 -37.18
N HIS A 245 10.18 15.06 -38.17
CA HIS A 245 9.59 15.54 -39.41
C HIS A 245 9.21 14.35 -40.32
N GLN A 246 8.01 14.43 -40.87
CA GLN A 246 7.41 13.54 -41.85
C GLN A 246 7.55 14.17 -43.25
N THR A 247 8.10 13.41 -44.21
CA THR A 247 8.05 13.51 -45.69
C THR A 247 9.16 12.60 -46.23
N ASP A 248 9.10 11.84 -47.31
CA ASP A 248 8.11 11.46 -48.31
C ASP A 248 8.80 10.34 -49.13
N ALA A 249 8.08 9.36 -49.66
CA ALA A 249 8.65 8.36 -50.57
C ALA A 249 7.59 7.84 -51.55
N THR A 250 7.46 8.55 -52.66
CA THR A 250 6.84 8.06 -53.89
C THR A 250 7.84 7.28 -54.76
N LYS A 251 7.31 6.23 -55.40
CA LYS A 251 7.60 5.75 -56.77
C LYS A 251 8.61 4.61 -56.92
N GLU A 252 8.09 3.41 -57.19
CA GLU A 252 8.05 2.80 -58.54
C GLU A 252 6.71 2.08 -58.74
#